data_AF-A0A5J6IE36-F1
#
_entry.id   AF-A0A5J6IE36-F1
#
_cell.length_a   1.000
_cell.length_b   1.000
_cell.length_c   1.000
_cell.angle_alpha   90.00
_cell.angle_beta   90.00
_cell.angle_gamma   90.00
#
_symmetry.space_group_name_H-M   'P 1'
#
loop_
_entity.id
_entity.type
_entity.pdbx_description
1 polymer ?
#
loop_
_entity_poly.entity_id
_entity_poly.type
_entity_poly.pdbx_seq_one_letter_code
_entity_poly.pdbx_strand_id
1 'polypeptide(L)'
;MNGDGSRVRTALPIGGRNGGDSAGPAAADRGRAALARGRRQLFDGPVGDARASLLLAASLLAADAPDRAEAARLAAADAAWATGDVTLCLTTLDGTDTAGRAGGYAGLVTAAATDKVATDKVATDKVAADQDGAPTTGLDADRPASPDPTDVTVPPAESGPPESSGGPGPGWARDAFVRDYRDGMRALLARTPDRAAGPLRRVLDQARTDGRTDRLLRAAAAALLLGDVRAARAAGARALAAARDADCPAAEARALEYLAYGELRAGCHAQARTHAEEGVRAALAAGYRNTAASHHAMLALAASIEGDTATVARHASVALTTARRHGLAQTATLAEWATARADLARGRPLDAYDRLGPLVGPGPRRGHFAVWMLALPCYVEAAVLAGHPQDASTVLADLARWAAFGVDPHAPAQLARCRALLAPDDRADDLYLRALALHDERGGDFERARTELLHGRWLRRRRRLREARSRLGAALVGFERCGAGAWADQTRGELRANGAASVTEAAGGLSRLTPQQLRIARYVAEGATNREVAQRLAVSTRTVDYHLRNVFAALGVRSRMELARMVDQESR
;
A
#
# COMPACT_ATOMS: atom_id res chain seq x y z
N MET A 1 -72.59 62.81 22.22
CA MET A 1 -73.24 62.38 23.46
C MET A 1 -72.20 61.65 24.30
N ASN A 2 -72.13 62.04 25.57
CA ASN A 2 -71.10 61.74 26.56
C ASN A 2 -70.98 60.27 26.95
N GLY A 3 -69.81 59.88 27.45
CA GLY A 3 -69.61 58.63 28.18
C GLY A 3 -68.13 58.33 28.48
N ASP A 4 -67.55 59.06 29.43
CA ASP A 4 -66.25 58.79 30.07
C ASP A 4 -66.36 57.63 31.09
N GLY A 5 -65.27 56.89 31.34
CA GLY A 5 -65.28 55.71 32.21
C GLY A 5 -63.95 54.96 32.39
N SER A 6 -62.87 55.68 32.64
CA SER A 6 -61.66 55.34 33.43
C SER A 6 -61.44 53.93 34.06
N ARG A 7 -60.19 53.42 33.85
CA ARG A 7 -59.33 52.52 34.70
C ARG A 7 -59.69 51.01 34.70
N VAL A 8 -58.76 50.05 34.61
CA VAL A 8 -57.54 49.83 35.41
C VAL A 8 -56.51 49.00 34.59
N ARG A 9 -55.23 49.41 34.63
CA ARG A 9 -54.07 48.60 34.22
C ARG A 9 -53.83 47.51 35.27
N THR A 10 -53.86 46.25 34.86
CA THR A 10 -53.34 45.12 35.65
C THR A 10 -52.19 44.49 34.88
N ALA A 11 -50.99 44.69 35.38
CA ALA A 11 -49.79 43.95 34.99
C ALA A 11 -49.78 42.59 35.70
N LEU A 12 -49.31 41.55 34.99
CA LEU A 12 -48.60 40.32 35.45
C LEU A 12 -48.82 39.18 34.42
N PRO A 13 -47.90 38.20 34.28
CA PRO A 13 -46.46 38.29 34.27
C PRO A 13 -45.85 37.74 32.97
N ILE A 14 -44.60 38.13 32.73
CA ILE A 14 -43.68 37.52 31.77
C ILE A 14 -43.40 36.08 32.23
N GLY A 15 -44.18 35.14 31.73
CA GLY A 15 -43.90 33.71 31.82
C GLY A 15 -42.88 33.34 30.75
N GLY A 16 -41.60 33.32 31.13
CA GLY A 16 -40.53 32.83 30.29
C GLY A 16 -40.83 31.42 29.79
N ARG A 17 -41.20 31.30 28.51
CA ARG A 17 -41.02 30.05 27.78
C ARG A 17 -39.52 29.86 27.59
N ASN A 18 -38.89 29.23 28.57
CA ASN A 18 -37.77 28.34 28.29
C ASN A 18 -38.34 27.20 27.44
N GLY A 19 -38.47 27.45 26.14
CA GLY A 19 -38.60 26.42 25.14
C GLY A 19 -37.27 25.69 25.08
N GLY A 20 -37.08 24.75 26.01
CA GLY A 20 -36.24 23.59 25.73
C GLY A 20 -36.90 22.87 24.56
N ASP A 21 -36.56 23.27 23.34
CA ASP A 21 -36.97 22.58 22.13
C ASP A 21 -36.41 21.17 22.24
N SER A 22 -37.28 20.25 22.65
CA SER A 22 -37.09 18.82 22.45
C SER A 22 -36.71 18.64 20.99
N ALA A 23 -35.48 18.24 20.72
CA ALA A 23 -35.07 17.70 19.44
C ALA A 23 -35.97 16.47 19.17
N GLY A 24 -37.14 16.72 18.56
CA GLY A 24 -38.25 15.77 18.56
C GLY A 24 -38.08 14.62 17.56
N PRO A 25 -39.11 13.76 17.39
CA PRO A 25 -39.14 12.60 16.48
C PRO A 25 -38.63 12.91 15.05
N ALA A 26 -38.86 14.14 14.58
CA ALA A 26 -38.40 14.62 13.28
C ALA A 26 -36.87 14.68 13.13
N ALA A 27 -36.11 14.94 14.19
CA ALA A 27 -34.65 14.92 14.18
C ALA A 27 -34.13 13.49 14.01
N ALA A 28 -34.71 12.54 14.76
CA ALA A 28 -34.38 11.12 14.67
C ALA A 28 -34.70 10.53 13.28
N ASP A 29 -35.82 10.91 12.66
CA ASP A 29 -36.17 10.52 11.29
C ASP A 29 -35.19 11.05 10.25
N ARG A 30 -34.82 12.34 10.34
CA ARG A 30 -33.77 12.93 9.49
C ARG A 30 -32.43 12.21 9.68
N GLY A 31 -32.09 11.85 10.91
CA GLY A 31 -30.90 11.07 11.25
C GLY A 31 -30.89 9.69 10.60
N ARG A 32 -32.00 8.95 10.67
CA ARG A 32 -32.15 7.64 9.99
C ARG A 32 -32.03 7.77 8.48
N ALA A 33 -32.64 8.78 7.89
CA ALA A 33 -32.56 9.03 6.45
C ALA A 33 -31.13 9.39 6.01
N ALA A 34 -30.44 10.22 6.79
CA ALA A 34 -29.03 10.56 6.55
C ALA A 34 -28.12 9.33 6.66
N LEU A 35 -28.37 8.44 7.63
CA LEU A 35 -27.63 7.19 7.79
C LEU A 35 -27.79 6.27 6.57
N ALA A 36 -29.02 6.10 6.09
CA ALA A 36 -29.31 5.28 4.91
C ALA A 36 -28.64 5.84 3.65
N ARG A 37 -28.73 7.16 3.42
CA ARG A 37 -28.06 7.83 2.30
C ARG A 37 -26.54 7.67 2.37
N GLY A 38 -25.95 7.97 3.53
CA GLY A 38 -24.52 7.88 3.74
C GLY A 38 -23.97 6.45 3.55
N ARG A 39 -24.68 5.43 4.05
CA ARG A 39 -24.32 4.02 3.81
C ARG A 39 -24.40 3.65 2.34
N ARG A 40 -25.44 4.09 1.62
CA ARG A 40 -25.54 3.84 0.18
C ARG A 40 -24.36 4.48 -0.56
N GLN A 41 -24.07 5.75 -0.30
CA GLN A 41 -22.96 6.47 -0.95
C GLN A 41 -21.60 5.84 -0.62
N LEU A 42 -21.41 5.34 0.60
CA LEU A 42 -20.17 4.66 0.99
C LEU A 42 -19.85 3.46 0.08
N PHE A 43 -20.87 2.70 -0.30
CA PHE A 43 -20.71 1.53 -1.17
C PHE A 43 -20.92 1.83 -2.66
N ASP A 44 -21.65 2.89 -2.96
CA ASP A 44 -22.12 3.19 -4.31
C ASP A 44 -22.28 4.70 -4.56
N GLY A 45 -21.19 5.45 -4.37
CA GLY A 45 -21.17 6.88 -4.63
C GLY A 45 -19.92 7.58 -4.14
N PRO A 46 -19.88 8.92 -4.23
CA PRO A 46 -18.77 9.73 -3.74
C PRO A 46 -18.57 9.58 -2.24
N VAL A 47 -17.35 9.20 -1.81
CA VAL A 47 -17.07 8.95 -0.39
C VAL A 47 -17.02 10.24 0.44
N GLY A 48 -16.77 11.39 -0.19
CA GLY A 48 -16.89 12.70 0.47
C GLY A 48 -18.33 12.99 0.92
N ASP A 49 -19.30 12.73 0.05
CA ASP A 49 -20.73 12.91 0.35
C ASP A 49 -21.21 11.88 1.38
N ALA A 50 -20.71 10.64 1.26
CA ALA A 50 -20.97 9.58 2.23
C ALA A 50 -20.55 10.03 3.63
N ARG A 51 -19.32 10.55 3.77
CA ARG A 51 -18.79 11.07 5.04
C ARG A 51 -19.69 12.17 5.61
N ALA A 52 -20.05 13.17 4.80
CA ALA A 52 -20.89 14.27 5.25
C ALA A 52 -22.27 13.78 5.74
N SER A 53 -22.91 12.89 4.99
CA SER A 53 -24.20 12.30 5.37
C SER A 53 -24.11 11.46 6.66
N LEU A 54 -23.01 10.73 6.84
CA LEU A 54 -22.78 9.89 8.02
C LEU A 54 -22.47 10.71 9.28
N LEU A 55 -21.72 11.81 9.15
CA LEU A 55 -21.50 12.76 10.25
C LEU A 55 -22.79 13.48 10.66
N LEU A 56 -23.62 13.87 9.67
CA LEU A 56 -24.94 14.42 9.95
C LEU A 56 -25.81 13.40 10.71
N ALA A 57 -25.84 12.14 10.24
CA ALA A 57 -26.55 11.07 10.93
C ALA A 57 -26.06 10.86 12.37
N ALA A 58 -24.73 10.85 12.57
CA ALA A 58 -24.13 10.73 13.89
C ALA A 58 -24.52 11.86 14.84
N SER A 59 -24.61 13.10 14.35
CA SER A 59 -25.03 14.25 15.15
C SER A 59 -26.51 14.17 15.55
N LEU A 60 -27.39 13.85 14.60
CA LEU A 60 -28.84 13.81 14.83
C LEU A 60 -29.28 12.63 15.69
N LEU A 61 -28.55 11.51 15.64
CA LEU A 61 -28.88 10.29 16.39
C LEU A 61 -28.19 10.23 17.77
N ALA A 62 -27.34 11.22 18.12
CA ALA A 62 -26.50 11.14 19.31
C ALA A 62 -27.30 11.02 20.62
N ALA A 63 -28.43 11.71 20.73
CA ALA A 63 -29.30 11.69 21.90
C ALA A 63 -30.21 10.45 21.92
N ASP A 64 -30.85 10.14 20.79
CA ASP A 64 -31.92 9.13 20.73
C ASP A 64 -31.44 7.70 20.44
N ALA A 65 -30.30 7.55 19.77
CA ALA A 65 -29.78 6.26 19.32
C ALA A 65 -28.23 6.26 19.31
N PRO A 66 -27.59 6.31 20.49
CA PRO A 66 -26.14 6.50 20.62
C PRO A 66 -25.32 5.42 19.89
N ASP A 67 -25.76 4.16 19.92
CA ASP A 67 -25.06 3.06 19.20
C ASP A 67 -25.10 3.25 17.67
N ARG A 68 -26.23 3.73 17.14
CA ARG A 68 -26.35 4.03 15.69
C ARG A 68 -25.54 5.26 15.32
N ALA A 69 -25.49 6.27 16.19
CA ALA A 69 -24.65 7.43 16.00
C ALA A 69 -23.17 7.04 15.95
N GLU A 70 -22.74 6.15 16.84
CA GLU A 70 -21.37 5.64 16.87
C GLU A 70 -21.01 4.82 15.62
N ALA A 71 -21.90 3.91 15.20
CA ALA A 71 -21.75 3.18 13.95
C ALA A 71 -21.68 4.13 12.73
N ALA A 72 -22.44 5.23 12.74
CA ALA A 72 -22.38 6.25 11.70
C ALA A 72 -21.04 6.99 11.69
N ARG A 73 -20.48 7.37 12.86
CA ARG A 73 -19.14 7.98 12.94
C ARG A 73 -18.05 7.05 12.42
N LEU A 74 -18.12 5.77 12.78
CA LEU A 74 -17.17 4.78 12.30
C LEU A 74 -17.27 4.57 10.78
N ALA A 75 -18.47 4.58 10.21
CA ALA A 75 -18.65 4.54 8.77
C ALA A 75 -18.17 5.85 8.10
N ALA A 76 -18.32 7.00 8.74
CA ALA A 76 -17.76 8.26 8.26
C ALA A 76 -16.22 8.22 8.26
N ALA A 77 -15.62 7.56 9.26
CA ALA A 77 -14.17 7.33 9.30
C ALA A 77 -13.72 6.38 8.17
N ASP A 78 -14.48 5.31 7.88
CA ASP A 78 -14.23 4.45 6.72
C ASP A 78 -14.31 5.26 5.39
N ALA A 79 -15.26 6.20 5.28
CA ALA A 79 -15.39 7.08 4.12
C ALA A 79 -14.21 8.07 3.99
N ALA A 80 -13.79 8.68 5.11
CA ALA A 80 -12.62 9.56 5.16
C ALA A 80 -11.32 8.79 4.83
N TRP A 81 -11.21 7.55 5.29
CA TRP A 81 -10.09 6.68 4.94
C TRP A 81 -10.01 6.49 3.43
N ALA A 82 -11.13 6.17 2.77
CA ALA A 82 -11.16 5.96 1.33
C ALA A 82 -10.70 7.17 0.50
N THR A 83 -10.88 8.41 1.00
CA THR A 83 -10.38 9.63 0.32
C THR A 83 -8.87 9.77 0.37
N GLY A 84 -8.19 9.10 1.31
CA GLY A 84 -6.75 9.23 1.52
C GLY A 84 -6.31 10.54 2.18
N ASP A 85 -7.24 11.36 2.67
CA ASP A 85 -6.92 12.60 3.38
C ASP A 85 -6.74 12.32 4.88
N VAL A 86 -5.47 12.41 5.33
CA VAL A 86 -5.08 12.17 6.73
C VAL A 86 -5.74 13.17 7.68
N THR A 87 -5.84 14.43 7.29
CA THR A 87 -6.47 15.48 8.10
C THR A 87 -7.95 15.17 8.27
N LEU A 88 -8.61 14.78 7.18
CA LEU A 88 -10.01 14.40 7.19
C LEU A 88 -10.29 13.17 8.06
N CYS A 89 -9.39 12.19 8.03
CA CYS A 89 -9.48 11.02 8.89
C CYS A 89 -9.36 11.40 10.36
N LEU A 90 -8.37 12.22 10.71
CA LEU A 90 -8.12 12.66 12.09
C LEU A 90 -9.29 13.46 12.65
N THR A 91 -9.81 14.46 11.91
CA THR A 91 -10.96 15.27 12.38
C THR A 91 -12.22 14.44 12.57
N THR A 92 -12.40 13.41 11.73
CA THR A 92 -13.53 12.47 11.84
C THR A 92 -13.41 11.56 13.06
N LEU A 93 -12.20 11.07 13.37
CA LEU A 93 -11.92 10.22 14.54
C LEU A 93 -11.95 11.01 15.86
N ASP A 94 -11.51 12.27 15.84
CA ASP A 94 -11.48 13.15 17.02
C ASP A 94 -12.88 13.67 17.39
N GLY A 95 -13.86 13.57 16.49
CA GLY A 95 -15.23 14.02 16.73
C GLY A 95 -15.37 15.55 16.79
N THR A 96 -14.34 16.29 16.37
CA THR A 96 -14.30 17.76 16.36
C THR A 96 -15.07 18.37 15.19
N ASP A 97 -15.46 17.56 14.21
CA ASP A 97 -16.32 17.96 13.10
C ASP A 97 -17.80 17.85 13.51
N THR A 98 -18.22 18.69 14.46
CA THR A 98 -19.66 18.92 14.68
C THR A 98 -20.19 19.66 13.45
N ALA A 99 -21.12 19.04 12.73
CA ALA A 99 -21.83 19.63 11.60
C ALA A 99 -22.45 21.00 12.00
N GLY A 100 -21.67 22.06 11.81
CA GLY A 100 -21.95 23.40 12.32
C GLY A 100 -21.00 24.50 11.85
N ARG A 101 -19.88 24.15 11.18
CA ARG A 101 -19.05 25.10 10.42
C ARG A 101 -19.20 24.96 8.90
N ALA A 102 -20.36 24.49 8.45
CA ALA A 102 -20.77 24.58 7.04
C ALA A 102 -21.17 26.03 6.71
N GLY A 103 -20.16 26.90 6.59
CA GLY A 103 -20.32 28.29 6.11
C GLY A 103 -19.14 28.81 5.30
N GLY A 104 -18.04 28.06 5.13
CA GLY A 104 -16.79 28.59 4.58
C GLY A 104 -16.25 27.95 3.30
N TYR A 105 -16.86 26.89 2.76
CA TYR A 105 -16.30 26.13 1.62
C TYR A 105 -17.03 26.31 0.29
N ALA A 106 -17.80 27.40 0.13
CA ALA A 106 -18.38 27.80 -1.15
C ALA A 106 -17.50 28.78 -1.96
N GLY A 107 -16.35 29.22 -1.44
CA GLY A 107 -15.55 30.31 -2.03
C GLY A 107 -14.36 29.90 -2.91
N LEU A 108 -13.99 28.62 -3.00
CA LEU A 108 -12.75 28.19 -3.70
C LEU A 108 -12.98 27.49 -5.05
N VAL A 109 -14.23 27.32 -5.49
CA VAL A 109 -14.56 26.71 -6.79
C VAL A 109 -14.96 27.76 -7.84
N THR A 110 -15.23 29.01 -7.45
CA THR A 110 -15.61 30.09 -8.38
C THR A 110 -14.45 30.97 -8.85
N ALA A 111 -13.25 30.88 -8.25
CA ALA A 111 -12.08 31.67 -8.67
C ALA A 111 -11.24 31.02 -9.80
N ALA A 112 -11.52 29.77 -10.17
CA ALA A 112 -10.79 29.06 -11.25
C ALA A 112 -11.58 28.98 -12.58
N ALA A 113 -12.76 29.60 -12.65
CA ALA A 113 -13.67 29.51 -13.80
C ALA A 113 -13.85 30.83 -14.57
N THR A 114 -13.09 31.88 -14.27
CA THR A 114 -13.19 33.20 -14.94
C THR A 114 -11.84 33.72 -15.43
N ASP A 115 -11.01 32.85 -16.03
CA ASP A 115 -9.91 33.35 -16.86
C ASP A 115 -9.59 32.39 -18.02
N LYS A 116 -10.53 32.30 -18.97
CA LYS A 116 -10.24 31.75 -20.30
C LYS A 116 -11.28 32.19 -21.33
N VAL A 117 -11.19 33.46 -21.75
CA VAL A 117 -11.67 33.90 -23.06
C VAL A 117 -10.64 34.88 -23.64
N ALA A 118 -10.34 34.69 -24.92
CA ALA A 118 -9.45 35.47 -25.80
C ALA A 118 -7.95 35.13 -25.67
N THR A 119 -7.21 34.80 -26.73
CA THR A 119 -7.48 34.78 -28.17
C THR A 119 -6.38 33.98 -28.85
N ASP A 120 -6.73 33.30 -29.94
CA ASP A 120 -5.82 32.64 -30.87
C ASP A 120 -5.58 33.58 -32.07
N LYS A 121 -4.32 33.88 -32.43
CA LYS A 121 -3.86 34.15 -33.81
C LYS A 121 -2.35 34.47 -33.92
N VAL A 122 -1.64 33.54 -34.55
CA VAL A 122 -0.68 33.65 -35.67
C VAL A 122 -0.14 35.05 -36.04
N ALA A 123 1.20 35.21 -36.07
CA ALA A 123 2.01 35.48 -37.28
C ALA A 123 3.44 35.99 -36.96
N THR A 124 4.43 35.21 -37.40
CA THR A 124 5.70 35.53 -38.09
C THR A 124 6.50 36.83 -37.87
N ASP A 125 7.82 36.59 -37.91
CA ASP A 125 8.93 37.39 -38.45
C ASP A 125 9.89 38.17 -37.50
N LYS A 126 11.05 37.53 -37.30
CA LYS A 126 12.39 37.89 -37.81
C LYS A 126 13.12 39.18 -37.36
N VAL A 127 14.41 38.94 -37.11
CA VAL A 127 15.62 39.80 -37.30
C VAL A 127 16.14 40.58 -36.08
N ALA A 128 17.10 39.93 -35.41
CA ALA A 128 18.55 40.24 -35.34
C ALA A 128 19.08 41.54 -34.72
N ALA A 129 20.33 41.35 -34.24
CA ALA A 129 21.40 42.31 -33.98
C ALA A 129 21.24 43.06 -32.65
N ASP A 130 22.28 43.27 -31.84
CA ASP A 130 23.70 42.92 -31.86
C ASP A 130 24.25 43.37 -30.49
N GLN A 131 25.39 42.81 -30.08
CA GLN A 131 26.56 43.45 -29.40
C GLN A 131 26.32 44.41 -28.20
N ASP A 132 27.16 44.56 -27.19
CA ASP A 132 28.51 44.09 -26.85
C ASP A 132 28.77 44.59 -25.41
N GLY A 133 29.81 44.05 -24.78
CA GLY A 133 30.67 44.86 -23.90
C GLY A 133 30.37 44.89 -22.39
N ALA A 134 31.09 44.04 -21.66
CA ALA A 134 31.71 44.42 -20.38
C ALA A 134 32.84 45.49 -20.65
N PRO A 135 33.44 46.22 -19.68
CA PRO A 135 33.67 45.82 -18.27
C PRO A 135 33.78 46.91 -17.15
N THR A 136 33.75 46.42 -15.90
CA THR A 136 34.54 46.80 -14.68
C THR A 136 34.37 48.10 -13.87
N THR A 137 34.55 47.89 -12.55
CA THR A 137 34.86 48.78 -11.38
C THR A 137 33.67 49.47 -10.70
N GLY A 138 33.48 49.49 -9.37
CA GLY A 138 34.20 48.99 -8.19
C GLY A 138 33.48 49.46 -6.90
N LEU A 139 33.96 49.01 -5.73
CA LEU A 139 33.69 49.47 -4.34
C LEU A 139 32.69 48.68 -3.46
N ASP A 140 33.27 47.74 -2.71
CA ASP A 140 33.37 47.62 -1.23
C ASP A 140 32.16 47.62 -0.27
N ALA A 141 32.30 46.69 0.70
CA ALA A 141 31.71 46.55 2.03
C ALA A 141 30.19 46.29 2.08
N ASP A 142 29.65 45.28 2.77
CA ASP A 142 29.95 44.85 4.13
C ASP A 142 29.27 43.49 4.37
N ARG A 143 29.84 42.63 5.23
CA ARG A 143 29.30 41.31 5.58
C ARG A 143 29.37 41.10 7.08
N PRO A 144 28.27 40.66 7.73
CA PRO A 144 28.36 39.81 8.92
C PRO A 144 27.69 38.45 8.61
N ALA A 145 28.40 37.32 8.64
CA ALA A 145 28.88 36.58 9.81
C ALA A 145 27.74 35.93 10.61
N SER A 146 27.55 34.63 10.38
CA SER A 146 26.74 33.71 11.19
C SER A 146 27.32 33.55 12.60
N PRO A 147 26.49 33.37 13.65
CA PRO A 147 26.94 32.83 14.93
C PRO A 147 26.58 31.35 15.12
N ASP A 148 27.57 30.62 15.65
CA ASP A 148 27.50 29.25 16.18
C ASP A 148 26.97 29.30 17.65
N PRO A 149 26.44 28.19 18.22
CA PRO A 149 25.55 28.22 19.36
C PRO A 149 26.26 27.89 20.68
N THR A 150 26.21 28.79 21.65
CA THR A 150 26.40 28.43 23.07
C THR A 150 25.68 29.43 23.98
N ASP A 151 25.12 28.87 25.05
CA ASP A 151 24.61 29.54 26.26
C ASP A 151 23.23 30.20 26.18
N VAL A 152 22.18 29.38 26.33
CA VAL A 152 20.99 29.80 27.08
C VAL A 152 20.72 28.77 28.17
N THR A 153 20.88 29.24 29.40
CA THR A 153 20.70 28.54 30.66
C THR A 153 19.24 28.12 30.83
N VAL A 154 19.00 26.81 30.93
CA VAL A 154 17.69 26.20 31.18
C VAL A 154 17.43 26.17 32.70
N PRO A 155 16.34 26.75 33.24
CA PRO A 155 15.94 26.50 34.62
C PRO A 155 15.38 25.06 34.76
N PRO A 156 15.56 24.39 35.90
CA PRO A 156 15.24 22.97 36.04
C PRO A 156 13.73 22.74 35.91
N ALA A 157 13.38 21.80 35.03
CA ALA A 157 12.02 21.29 34.88
C ALA A 157 11.61 20.49 36.13
N GLU A 158 10.74 21.08 36.95
CA GLU A 158 9.98 20.30 37.92
C GLU A 158 9.13 19.27 37.18
N SER A 159 9.45 18.00 37.44
CA SER A 159 8.86 16.83 36.84
C SER A 159 7.56 16.51 37.59
N GLY A 160 6.49 17.19 37.24
CA GLY A 160 5.13 16.76 37.56
C GLY A 160 4.58 15.90 36.41
N PRO A 161 3.91 14.76 36.66
CA PRO A 161 3.18 14.05 35.60
C PRO A 161 2.15 15.02 34.99
N PRO A 162 1.91 14.98 33.66
CA PRO A 162 0.88 15.83 33.08
C PRO A 162 -0.44 15.43 33.72
N GLU A 163 -1.00 16.32 34.54
CA GLU A 163 -2.34 16.17 35.07
C GLU A 163 -3.28 15.96 33.89
N SER A 164 -3.85 14.76 33.85
CA SER A 164 -4.91 14.44 32.93
C SER A 164 -6.07 15.39 33.20
N SER A 165 -6.25 16.40 32.35
CA SER A 165 -7.51 17.13 32.25
C SER A 165 -8.58 16.17 31.72
N GLY A 166 -9.04 15.29 32.61
CA GLY A 166 -10.05 14.27 32.39
C GLY A 166 -11.44 14.90 32.41
N GLY A 167 -11.80 15.56 31.32
CA GLY A 167 -13.20 15.74 30.93
C GLY A 167 -13.53 14.77 29.79
N PRO A 168 -14.69 14.10 29.77
CA PRO A 168 -15.06 13.22 28.67
C PRO A 168 -15.25 14.06 27.39
N GLY A 169 -14.31 13.96 26.46
CA GLY A 169 -14.45 14.54 25.13
C GLY A 169 -15.71 14.01 24.41
N PRO A 170 -16.24 14.74 23.41
CA PRO A 170 -17.59 14.51 22.90
C PRO A 170 -17.73 13.13 22.25
N GLY A 171 -18.56 12.26 22.86
CA GLY A 171 -19.39 11.26 22.17
C GLY A 171 -18.75 9.99 21.61
N TRP A 172 -17.49 9.64 21.94
CA TRP A 172 -16.88 8.36 21.53
C TRP A 172 -17.03 7.27 22.60
N ALA A 173 -17.03 6.02 22.13
CA ALA A 173 -17.60 4.81 22.75
C ALA A 173 -17.38 4.54 24.24
N ARG A 174 -18.44 4.00 24.88
CA ARG A 174 -18.37 3.13 26.08
C ARG A 174 -17.78 1.74 25.78
N ASP A 175 -17.78 1.31 24.52
CA ASP A 175 -17.23 0.04 24.07
C ASP A 175 -15.70 0.07 23.94
N ALA A 176 -15.00 -0.79 24.68
CA ALA A 176 -13.55 -0.88 24.67
C ALA A 176 -12.97 -1.19 23.28
N PHE A 177 -13.67 -1.99 22.47
CA PHE A 177 -13.21 -2.35 21.13
C PHE A 177 -13.12 -1.13 20.21
N VAL A 178 -14.17 -0.31 20.20
CA VAL A 178 -14.23 0.87 19.34
C VAL A 178 -13.22 1.93 19.80
N ARG A 179 -13.06 2.09 21.12
CA ARG A 179 -12.02 2.96 21.70
C ARG A 179 -10.63 2.56 21.23
N ASP A 180 -10.27 1.29 21.43
CA ASP A 180 -8.94 0.77 21.07
C ASP A 180 -8.68 0.89 19.55
N TYR A 181 -9.68 0.57 18.71
CA TYR A 181 -9.56 0.74 17.27
C TYR A 181 -9.32 2.21 16.90
N ARG A 182 -10.14 3.12 17.42
CA ARG A 182 -10.02 4.55 17.13
C ARG A 182 -8.68 5.12 17.56
N ASP A 183 -8.26 4.84 18.80
CA ASP A 183 -7.01 5.36 19.37
C ASP A 183 -5.81 4.84 18.58
N GLY A 184 -5.83 3.57 18.20
CA GLY A 184 -4.83 2.96 17.34
C GLY A 184 -4.75 3.60 15.96
N MET A 185 -5.89 3.81 15.31
CA MET A 185 -5.96 4.45 13.99
C MET A 185 -5.49 5.91 14.03
N ARG A 186 -5.90 6.66 15.07
CA ARG A 186 -5.48 8.05 15.29
C ARG A 186 -3.97 8.14 15.47
N ALA A 187 -3.39 7.29 16.32
CA ALA A 187 -1.95 7.26 16.55
C ALA A 187 -1.16 6.89 15.27
N LEU A 188 -1.70 6.02 14.42
CA LEU A 188 -1.09 5.66 13.14
C LEU A 188 -1.10 6.85 12.16
N LEU A 189 -2.24 7.53 12.04
CA LEU A 189 -2.41 8.72 11.18
C LEU A 189 -1.56 9.90 11.65
N ALA A 190 -1.43 10.09 12.97
CA ALA A 190 -0.56 11.08 13.59
C ALA A 190 0.94 10.74 13.51
N ARG A 191 1.30 9.62 12.85
CA ARG A 191 2.69 9.14 12.71
C ARG A 191 3.38 8.91 14.06
N THR A 192 2.63 8.46 15.06
CA THR A 192 3.14 8.00 16.37
C THR A 192 2.93 6.49 16.49
N PRO A 193 3.70 5.69 15.74
CA PRO A 193 3.36 4.29 15.51
C PRO A 193 3.60 3.41 16.75
N ASP A 194 4.51 3.81 17.65
CA ASP A 194 4.71 3.17 18.96
C ASP A 194 3.45 3.21 19.84
N ARG A 195 2.66 4.29 19.71
CA ARG A 195 1.39 4.48 20.41
C ARG A 195 0.23 3.76 19.72
N ALA A 196 0.36 3.41 18.44
CA ALA A 196 -0.67 2.72 17.67
C ALA A 196 -0.71 1.21 17.94
N ALA A 197 0.46 0.59 18.15
CA ALA A 197 0.58 -0.86 18.24
C ALA A 197 -0.21 -1.49 19.40
N GLY A 198 -0.18 -0.87 20.59
CA GLY A 198 -0.87 -1.37 21.78
C GLY A 198 -2.40 -1.48 21.60
N PRO A 199 -3.10 -0.36 21.30
CA PRO A 199 -4.54 -0.37 21.04
C PRO A 199 -4.95 -1.32 19.91
N LEU A 200 -4.25 -1.29 18.76
CA LEU A 200 -4.59 -2.17 17.64
C LEU A 200 -4.37 -3.66 17.96
N ARG A 201 -3.38 -4.02 18.79
CA ARG A 201 -3.22 -5.41 19.25
C ARG A 201 -4.39 -5.87 20.13
N ARG A 202 -4.90 -5.00 21.01
CA ARG A 202 -6.10 -5.31 21.82
C ARG A 202 -7.34 -5.54 20.95
N VAL A 203 -7.50 -4.79 19.86
CA VAL A 203 -8.55 -5.04 18.85
C VAL A 203 -8.44 -6.45 18.28
N LEU A 204 -7.22 -6.87 17.92
CA LEU A 204 -6.99 -8.22 17.40
C LEU A 204 -7.30 -9.30 18.44
N ASP A 205 -6.87 -9.11 19.69
CA ASP A 205 -7.11 -10.06 20.77
C ASP A 205 -8.60 -10.20 21.08
N GLN A 206 -9.35 -9.10 21.16
CA GLN A 206 -10.81 -9.12 21.36
C GLN A 206 -11.54 -9.79 20.20
N ALA A 207 -11.09 -9.57 18.96
CA ALA A 207 -11.67 -10.20 17.79
C ALA A 207 -11.45 -11.72 17.74
N ARG A 208 -10.50 -12.30 18.50
CA ARG A 208 -10.33 -13.76 18.58
C ARG A 208 -11.54 -14.45 19.21
N THR A 209 -12.18 -13.79 20.17
CA THR A 209 -13.34 -14.34 20.89
C THR A 209 -14.67 -13.78 20.40
N ASP A 210 -14.67 -12.66 19.68
CA ASP A 210 -15.88 -12.06 19.10
C ASP A 210 -16.08 -12.51 17.64
N GLY A 211 -17.28 -13.03 17.33
CA GLY A 211 -17.67 -13.51 16.01
C GLY A 211 -18.41 -12.47 15.14
N ARG A 212 -18.65 -11.26 15.64
CA ARG A 212 -19.41 -10.25 14.89
C ARG A 212 -18.65 -9.75 13.67
N THR A 213 -19.32 -9.74 12.53
CA THR A 213 -18.73 -9.42 11.24
C THR A 213 -18.12 -8.01 11.18
N ASP A 214 -18.75 -7.01 11.80
CA ASP A 214 -18.23 -5.64 11.84
C ASP A 214 -16.89 -5.54 12.61
N ARG A 215 -16.76 -6.27 13.71
CA ARG A 215 -15.53 -6.34 14.51
C ARG A 215 -14.44 -7.12 13.79
N LEU A 216 -14.78 -8.24 13.15
CA LEU A 216 -13.83 -9.03 12.36
C LEU A 216 -13.26 -8.25 11.17
N LEU A 217 -14.10 -7.48 10.46
CA LEU A 217 -13.64 -6.59 9.37
C LEU A 217 -12.66 -5.52 9.89
N ARG A 218 -12.94 -4.91 11.05
CA ARG A 218 -12.04 -3.92 11.67
C ARG A 218 -10.75 -4.55 12.18
N ALA A 219 -10.81 -5.77 12.72
CA ALA A 219 -9.63 -6.52 13.09
C ALA A 219 -8.76 -6.86 11.87
N ALA A 220 -9.36 -7.25 10.74
CA ALA A 220 -8.62 -7.47 9.50
C ALA A 220 -7.91 -6.19 9.01
N ALA A 221 -8.60 -5.05 9.05
CA ALA A 221 -8.00 -3.75 8.72
C ALA A 221 -6.84 -3.37 9.69
N ALA A 222 -7.04 -3.51 11.00
CA ALA A 222 -6.02 -3.26 12.00
C ALA A 222 -4.79 -4.15 11.81
N ALA A 223 -5.00 -5.44 11.53
CA ALA A 223 -3.92 -6.39 11.27
C ALA A 223 -3.10 -6.02 10.02
N LEU A 224 -3.75 -5.56 8.94
CA LEU A 224 -3.05 -5.09 7.73
C LEU A 224 -2.17 -3.86 8.00
N LEU A 225 -2.63 -2.96 8.88
CA LEU A 225 -1.91 -1.74 9.27
C LEU A 225 -0.76 -2.02 10.23
N LEU A 226 -0.92 -3.04 11.09
CA LEU A 226 0.18 -3.62 11.87
C LEU A 226 1.07 -4.56 11.03
N GLY A 227 0.65 -4.85 9.80
CA GLY A 227 1.26 -5.80 8.87
C GLY A 227 1.42 -7.21 9.43
N ASP A 228 0.59 -7.56 10.41
CA ASP A 228 0.33 -8.94 10.79
C ASP A 228 -0.56 -9.58 9.72
N VAL A 229 0.07 -9.97 8.62
CA VAL A 229 -0.61 -10.56 7.45
C VAL A 229 -1.34 -11.86 7.82
N ARG A 230 -0.82 -12.61 8.81
CA ARG A 230 -1.48 -13.84 9.28
C ARG A 230 -2.77 -13.53 10.01
N ALA A 231 -2.75 -12.58 10.95
CA ALA A 231 -3.95 -12.13 11.63
C ALA A 231 -4.97 -11.51 10.66
N ALA A 232 -4.51 -10.76 9.66
CA ALA A 232 -5.37 -10.18 8.63
C ALA A 232 -6.14 -11.25 7.85
N ARG A 233 -5.44 -12.31 7.39
CA ARG A 233 -6.06 -13.44 6.69
C ARG A 233 -7.03 -14.21 7.58
N ALA A 234 -6.65 -14.48 8.82
CA ALA A 234 -7.50 -15.19 9.77
C ALA A 234 -8.78 -14.40 10.10
N ALA A 235 -8.65 -13.10 10.36
CA ALA A 235 -9.80 -12.22 10.62
C ALA A 235 -10.69 -12.06 9.38
N GLY A 236 -10.10 -11.89 8.19
CA GLY A 236 -10.84 -11.82 6.92
C GLY A 236 -11.62 -13.10 6.60
N ALA A 237 -11.01 -14.27 6.79
CA ALA A 237 -11.68 -15.56 6.58
C ALA A 237 -12.83 -15.78 7.56
N ARG A 238 -12.65 -15.41 8.83
CA ARG A 238 -13.73 -15.45 9.83
C ARG A 238 -14.83 -14.45 9.52
N ALA A 239 -14.48 -13.24 9.07
CA ALA A 239 -15.47 -12.25 8.64
C ALA A 239 -16.30 -12.77 7.46
N LEU A 240 -15.67 -13.47 6.52
CA LEU A 240 -16.35 -14.06 5.36
C LEU A 240 -17.33 -15.15 5.79
N ALA A 241 -16.91 -16.06 6.67
CA ALA A 241 -17.78 -17.09 7.22
C ALA A 241 -18.98 -16.46 7.96
N ALA A 242 -18.73 -15.51 8.87
CA ALA A 242 -19.79 -14.82 9.60
C ALA A 242 -20.74 -14.03 8.68
N ALA A 243 -20.23 -13.44 7.59
CA ALA A 243 -21.05 -12.74 6.61
C ALA A 243 -21.98 -13.67 5.83
N ARG A 244 -21.51 -14.88 5.50
CA ARG A 244 -22.29 -15.92 4.80
C ARG A 244 -23.35 -16.52 5.70
N ASP A 245 -23.00 -16.83 6.95
CA ASP A 245 -23.93 -17.34 7.94
C ASP A 245 -25.07 -16.34 8.22
N ALA A 246 -24.77 -15.04 8.15
CA ALA A 246 -25.74 -13.96 8.32
C ALA A 246 -26.45 -13.53 7.02
N ASP A 247 -26.20 -14.21 5.90
CA ASP A 247 -26.71 -13.87 4.55
C ASP A 247 -26.62 -12.36 4.23
N CYS A 248 -25.43 -11.79 4.43
CA CYS A 248 -25.17 -10.36 4.25
C CYS A 248 -24.19 -10.09 3.09
N PRO A 249 -24.68 -9.95 1.83
CA PRO A 249 -23.84 -9.76 0.65
C PRO A 249 -22.88 -8.55 0.75
N ALA A 250 -23.29 -7.50 1.44
CA ALA A 250 -22.46 -6.32 1.70
C ALA A 250 -21.21 -6.65 2.53
N ALA A 251 -21.42 -7.43 3.58
CA ALA A 251 -20.35 -7.83 4.48
C ALA A 251 -19.47 -8.91 3.83
N GLU A 252 -20.06 -9.81 3.03
CA GLU A 252 -19.32 -10.81 2.26
C GLU A 252 -18.37 -10.14 1.27
N ALA A 253 -18.86 -9.20 0.46
CA ALA A 253 -18.02 -8.50 -0.51
C ALA A 253 -16.85 -7.74 0.15
N ARG A 254 -17.06 -7.15 1.34
CA ARG A 254 -15.98 -6.50 2.11
C ARG A 254 -15.03 -7.49 2.78
N ALA A 255 -15.53 -8.62 3.25
CA ALA A 255 -14.69 -9.65 3.85
C ALA A 255 -13.73 -10.23 2.81
N LEU A 256 -14.24 -10.50 1.60
CA LEU A 256 -13.42 -10.90 0.45
C LEU A 256 -12.38 -9.83 0.10
N GLU A 257 -12.69 -8.54 0.26
CA GLU A 257 -11.75 -7.44 -0.05
C GLU A 257 -10.54 -7.50 0.89
N TYR A 258 -10.77 -7.55 2.20
CA TYR A 258 -9.68 -7.66 3.18
C TYR A 258 -8.92 -8.97 3.07
N LEU A 259 -9.62 -10.08 2.78
CA LEU A 259 -8.98 -11.37 2.60
C LEU A 259 -8.10 -11.38 1.36
N ALA A 260 -8.59 -10.90 0.21
CA ALA A 260 -7.81 -10.79 -1.03
C ALA A 260 -6.58 -9.90 -0.83
N TYR A 261 -6.72 -8.78 -0.12
CA TYR A 261 -5.58 -7.91 0.17
C TYR A 261 -4.57 -8.55 1.14
N GLY A 262 -5.05 -9.28 2.16
CA GLY A 262 -4.20 -10.08 3.04
C GLY A 262 -3.43 -11.16 2.28
N GLU A 263 -4.08 -11.84 1.34
CA GLU A 263 -3.43 -12.84 0.47
C GLU A 263 -2.38 -12.21 -0.46
N LEU A 264 -2.66 -11.02 -1.03
CA LEU A 264 -1.66 -10.27 -1.80
C LEU A 264 -0.42 -9.94 -0.96
N ARG A 265 -0.63 -9.44 0.27
CA ARG A 265 0.45 -9.12 1.20
C ARG A 265 1.21 -10.35 1.67
N ALA A 266 0.59 -11.54 1.64
CA ALA A 266 1.24 -12.81 1.96
C ALA A 266 2.04 -13.43 0.80
N GLY A 267 1.95 -12.86 -0.41
CA GLY A 267 2.52 -13.48 -1.62
C GLY A 267 1.65 -14.59 -2.22
N CYS A 268 0.43 -14.79 -1.73
CA CYS A 268 -0.50 -15.83 -2.18
C CYS A 268 -1.37 -15.33 -3.34
N HIS A 269 -0.75 -14.96 -4.46
CA HIS A 269 -1.40 -14.22 -5.56
C HIS A 269 -2.57 -14.96 -6.21
N ALA A 270 -2.47 -16.29 -6.35
CA ALA A 270 -3.57 -17.11 -6.88
C ALA A 270 -4.81 -17.07 -5.97
N GLN A 271 -4.62 -17.18 -4.65
CA GLN A 271 -5.71 -17.10 -3.67
C GLN A 271 -6.31 -15.69 -3.64
N ALA A 272 -5.46 -14.65 -3.70
CA ALA A 272 -5.91 -13.28 -3.81
C ALA A 272 -6.81 -13.06 -5.04
N ARG A 273 -6.42 -13.60 -6.19
CA ARG A 273 -7.20 -13.53 -7.43
C ARG A 273 -8.55 -14.22 -7.27
N THR A 274 -8.59 -15.44 -6.74
CA THR A 274 -9.84 -16.17 -6.50
C THR A 274 -10.80 -15.39 -5.61
N HIS A 275 -10.33 -14.88 -4.46
CA HIS A 275 -11.17 -14.10 -3.55
C HIS A 275 -11.64 -12.78 -4.17
N ALA A 276 -10.78 -12.10 -4.95
CA ALA A 276 -11.18 -10.86 -5.60
C ALA A 276 -12.16 -11.09 -6.77
N GLU A 277 -12.04 -12.17 -7.54
CA GLU A 277 -13.01 -12.57 -8.57
C GLU A 277 -14.38 -12.87 -7.97
N GLU A 278 -14.42 -13.59 -6.85
CA GLU A 278 -15.64 -13.81 -6.06
C GLU A 278 -16.20 -12.50 -5.50
N GLY A 279 -15.32 -11.64 -4.98
CA GLY A 279 -15.66 -10.33 -4.44
C GLY A 279 -16.29 -9.39 -5.46
N VAL A 280 -15.80 -9.38 -6.71
CA VAL A 280 -16.44 -8.65 -7.82
C VAL A 280 -17.86 -9.14 -8.03
N ARG A 281 -18.09 -10.46 -8.11
CA ARG A 281 -19.42 -11.03 -8.33
C ARG A 281 -20.38 -10.65 -7.18
N ALA A 282 -19.95 -10.81 -5.93
CA ALA A 282 -20.74 -10.46 -4.75
C ALA A 282 -21.06 -8.96 -4.70
N ALA A 283 -20.07 -8.10 -4.96
CA ALA A 283 -20.24 -6.65 -4.94
C ALA A 283 -21.20 -6.17 -6.04
N LEU A 284 -21.09 -6.70 -7.27
CA LEU A 284 -21.97 -6.32 -8.37
C LEU A 284 -23.41 -6.80 -8.15
N ALA A 285 -23.60 -8.02 -7.64
CA ALA A 285 -24.94 -8.53 -7.28
C ALA A 285 -25.63 -7.65 -6.23
N ALA A 286 -24.85 -7.06 -5.32
CA ALA A 286 -25.35 -6.17 -4.28
C ALA A 286 -25.40 -4.68 -4.69
N GLY A 287 -24.99 -4.33 -5.92
CA GLY A 287 -24.98 -2.94 -6.40
C GLY A 287 -23.89 -2.05 -5.79
N TYR A 288 -22.81 -2.63 -5.26
CA TYR A 288 -21.75 -1.90 -4.55
C TYR A 288 -20.53 -1.63 -5.44
N ARG A 289 -20.62 -0.58 -6.29
CA ARG A 289 -19.58 -0.24 -7.26
C ARG A 289 -18.24 0.14 -6.62
N ASN A 290 -18.23 0.74 -5.42
CA ASN A 290 -16.99 1.09 -4.73
C ASN A 290 -16.21 -0.17 -4.35
N THR A 291 -16.89 -1.14 -3.74
CA THR A 291 -16.30 -2.42 -3.35
C THR A 291 -15.84 -3.22 -4.57
N ALA A 292 -16.64 -3.24 -5.65
CA ALA A 292 -16.24 -3.88 -6.91
C ALA A 292 -14.97 -3.23 -7.52
N ALA A 293 -14.84 -1.90 -7.43
CA ALA A 293 -13.65 -1.20 -7.89
C ALA A 293 -12.40 -1.56 -7.07
N SER A 294 -12.53 -1.68 -5.73
CA SER A 294 -11.43 -2.18 -4.87
C SER A 294 -10.98 -3.58 -5.29
N HIS A 295 -11.92 -4.51 -5.52
CA HIS A 295 -11.59 -5.85 -6.00
C HIS A 295 -10.89 -5.84 -7.36
N HIS A 296 -11.34 -5.00 -8.29
CA HIS A 296 -10.64 -4.83 -9.57
C HIS A 296 -9.21 -4.31 -9.41
N ALA A 297 -8.95 -3.38 -8.48
CA ALA A 297 -7.58 -2.95 -8.21
C ALA A 297 -6.70 -4.08 -7.64
N MET A 298 -7.27 -4.97 -6.81
CA MET A 298 -6.56 -6.16 -6.30
C MET A 298 -6.29 -7.19 -7.41
N LEU A 299 -7.24 -7.40 -8.32
CA LEU A 299 -7.05 -8.24 -9.51
C LEU A 299 -5.96 -7.68 -10.42
N ALA A 300 -5.91 -6.37 -10.63
CA ALA A 300 -4.82 -5.73 -11.35
C ALA A 300 -3.47 -5.98 -10.67
N LEU A 301 -3.40 -5.87 -9.33
CA LEU A 301 -2.18 -6.18 -8.59
C LEU A 301 -1.76 -7.64 -8.73
N ALA A 302 -2.68 -8.60 -8.59
CA ALA A 302 -2.37 -10.01 -8.80
C ALA A 302 -1.83 -10.26 -10.23
N ALA A 303 -2.55 -9.78 -11.24
CA ALA A 303 -2.19 -9.95 -12.64
C ALA A 303 -0.85 -9.29 -13.02
N SER A 304 -0.48 -8.19 -12.36
CA SER A 304 0.81 -7.51 -12.62
C SER A 304 2.04 -8.30 -12.18
N ILE A 305 1.85 -9.37 -11.40
CA ILE A 305 2.91 -10.33 -11.06
C ILE A 305 2.98 -11.41 -12.13
N GLU A 306 1.82 -11.97 -12.53
CA GLU A 306 1.72 -13.00 -13.57
C GLU A 306 2.22 -12.51 -14.94
N GLY A 307 2.12 -11.21 -15.20
CA GLY A 307 2.59 -10.58 -16.44
C GLY A 307 1.53 -10.51 -17.54
N ASP A 308 0.25 -10.75 -17.22
CA ASP A 308 -0.86 -10.55 -18.15
C ASP A 308 -1.23 -9.06 -18.23
N THR A 309 -0.61 -8.41 -19.20
CA THR A 309 -0.69 -6.97 -19.42
C THR A 309 -2.09 -6.50 -19.83
N ALA A 310 -2.83 -7.31 -20.57
CA ALA A 310 -4.18 -7.00 -21.00
C ALA A 310 -5.13 -7.10 -19.80
N THR A 311 -4.94 -8.12 -18.95
CA THR A 311 -5.72 -8.26 -17.71
C THR A 311 -5.42 -7.16 -16.70
N VAL A 312 -4.15 -6.75 -16.54
CA VAL A 312 -3.80 -5.59 -15.71
C VAL A 312 -4.51 -4.34 -16.22
N ALA A 313 -4.38 -4.02 -17.52
CA ALA A 313 -4.98 -2.82 -18.11
C ALA A 313 -6.51 -2.82 -17.98
N ARG A 314 -7.16 -3.96 -18.23
CA ARG A 314 -8.61 -4.13 -18.10
C ARG A 314 -9.06 -3.85 -16.68
N HIS A 315 -8.48 -4.52 -15.69
CA HIS A 315 -8.89 -4.35 -14.30
C HIS A 315 -8.53 -2.98 -13.72
N ALA A 316 -7.35 -2.46 -14.03
CA ALA A 316 -6.94 -1.12 -13.60
C ALA A 316 -7.87 -0.04 -14.18
N SER A 317 -8.23 -0.13 -15.47
CA SER A 317 -9.15 0.82 -16.11
C SER A 317 -10.54 0.83 -15.46
N VAL A 318 -11.10 -0.34 -15.18
CA VAL A 318 -12.39 -0.46 -14.48
C VAL A 318 -12.32 0.14 -13.08
N ALA A 319 -11.28 -0.21 -12.31
CA ALA A 319 -11.08 0.33 -10.97
C ALA A 319 -10.94 1.86 -10.98
N LEU A 320 -10.11 2.41 -11.88
CA LEU A 320 -9.84 3.84 -11.99
C LEU A 320 -11.07 4.65 -12.41
N THR A 321 -11.92 4.09 -13.27
CA THR A 321 -13.15 4.76 -13.72
C THR A 321 -14.06 5.09 -12.55
N THR A 322 -14.31 4.12 -11.66
CA THR A 322 -15.11 4.34 -10.45
C THR A 322 -14.33 5.17 -9.43
N ALA A 323 -13.05 4.85 -9.21
CA ALA A 323 -12.25 5.50 -8.17
C ALA A 323 -12.12 7.01 -8.39
N ARG A 324 -11.91 7.47 -9.63
CA ARG A 324 -11.83 8.89 -9.96
C ARG A 324 -13.15 9.63 -9.75
N ARG A 325 -14.28 9.00 -10.10
CA ARG A 325 -15.62 9.59 -9.92
C ARG A 325 -16.02 9.68 -8.46
N HIS A 326 -15.67 8.67 -7.67
CA HIS A 326 -16.14 8.53 -6.30
C HIS A 326 -15.12 8.97 -5.24
N GLY A 327 -13.89 9.34 -5.64
CA GLY A 327 -12.84 9.78 -4.72
C GLY A 327 -12.17 8.64 -3.95
N LEU A 328 -12.03 7.45 -4.55
CA LEU A 328 -11.43 6.27 -3.91
C LEU A 328 -9.90 6.27 -4.10
N ALA A 329 -9.20 7.08 -3.33
CA ALA A 329 -7.75 7.27 -3.47
C ALA A 329 -6.96 5.97 -3.26
N GLN A 330 -7.39 5.12 -2.33
CA GLN A 330 -6.74 3.82 -2.09
C GLN A 330 -6.82 2.93 -3.33
N THR A 331 -8.03 2.75 -3.86
CA THR A 331 -8.30 1.96 -5.07
C THR A 331 -7.51 2.49 -6.27
N ALA A 332 -7.51 3.80 -6.48
CA ALA A 332 -6.74 4.43 -7.56
C ALA A 332 -5.23 4.17 -7.41
N THR A 333 -4.68 4.33 -6.20
CA THR A 333 -3.26 4.11 -5.93
C THR A 333 -2.85 2.65 -6.21
N LEU A 334 -3.66 1.67 -5.81
CA LEU A 334 -3.40 0.25 -6.05
C LEU A 334 -3.43 -0.08 -7.56
N ALA A 335 -4.39 0.48 -8.31
CA ALA A 335 -4.51 0.25 -9.75
C ALA A 335 -3.35 0.88 -10.55
N GLU A 336 -2.94 2.10 -10.21
CA GLU A 336 -1.77 2.74 -10.82
C GLU A 336 -0.47 1.99 -10.47
N TRP A 337 -0.32 1.52 -9.22
CA TRP A 337 0.82 0.68 -8.83
C TRP A 337 0.89 -0.63 -9.62
N ALA A 338 -0.24 -1.32 -9.81
CA ALA A 338 -0.31 -2.52 -10.63
C ALA A 338 0.16 -2.26 -12.06
N THR A 339 -0.29 -1.15 -12.65
CA THR A 339 0.07 -0.77 -14.02
C THR A 339 1.57 -0.47 -14.13
N ALA A 340 2.13 0.31 -13.19
CA ALA A 340 3.56 0.63 -13.16
C ALA A 340 4.44 -0.62 -13.00
N ARG A 341 4.03 -1.58 -12.16
CA ARG A 341 4.76 -2.84 -12.00
C ARG A 341 4.74 -3.68 -13.29
N ALA A 342 3.63 -3.67 -14.03
CA ALA A 342 3.58 -4.29 -15.34
C ALA A 342 4.46 -3.56 -16.36
N ASP A 343 4.56 -2.24 -16.29
CA ASP A 343 5.47 -1.44 -17.14
C ASP A 343 6.94 -1.80 -16.88
N LEU A 344 7.35 -1.95 -15.61
CA LEU A 344 8.68 -2.46 -15.24
C LEU A 344 8.97 -3.86 -15.80
N ALA A 345 8.00 -4.78 -15.68
CA ALA A 345 8.13 -6.13 -16.19
C ALA A 345 8.40 -6.16 -17.72
N ARG A 346 7.80 -5.22 -18.46
CA ARG A 346 8.01 -5.05 -19.91
C ARG A 346 9.29 -4.28 -20.28
N GLY A 347 10.09 -3.86 -19.31
CA GLY A 347 11.27 -3.03 -19.57
C GLY A 347 10.92 -1.59 -19.97
N ARG A 348 9.81 -1.04 -19.46
CA ARG A 348 9.37 0.34 -19.65
C ARG A 348 9.52 1.15 -18.34
N PRO A 349 10.75 1.40 -17.86
CA PRO A 349 10.96 2.04 -16.56
C PRO A 349 10.51 3.50 -16.52
N LEU A 350 10.60 4.23 -17.62
CA LEU A 350 10.16 5.63 -17.68
C LEU A 350 8.64 5.76 -17.49
N ASP A 351 7.84 4.93 -18.14
CA ASP A 351 6.38 4.90 -17.95
C ASP A 351 5.99 4.56 -16.51
N ALA A 352 6.71 3.61 -15.89
CA ALA A 352 6.52 3.26 -14.49
C ALA A 352 6.90 4.42 -13.54
N TYR A 353 7.98 5.15 -13.86
CA TYR A 353 8.45 6.30 -13.12
C TYR A 353 7.42 7.43 -13.17
N ASP A 354 6.97 7.83 -14.36
CA ASP A 354 6.00 8.92 -14.56
C ASP A 354 4.65 8.62 -13.90
N ARG A 355 4.25 7.35 -13.88
CA ARG A 355 3.02 6.89 -13.23
C ARG A 355 3.11 6.94 -11.70
N LEU A 356 4.23 6.50 -11.14
CA LEU A 356 4.40 6.40 -9.69
C LEU A 356 4.85 7.70 -9.03
N GLY A 357 5.60 8.56 -9.74
CA GLY A 357 6.13 9.82 -9.21
C GLY A 357 5.09 10.68 -8.49
N PRO A 358 3.92 10.97 -9.12
CA PRO A 358 2.86 11.74 -8.49
C PRO A 358 2.29 11.10 -7.21
N LEU A 359 2.34 9.77 -7.09
CA LEU A 359 1.79 9.02 -5.96
C LEU A 359 2.73 8.98 -4.76
N VAL A 360 4.05 9.04 -4.98
CA VAL A 360 5.04 8.93 -3.92
C VAL A 360 5.62 10.28 -3.48
N GLY A 361 5.70 11.23 -4.40
CA GLY A 361 6.16 12.58 -4.13
C GLY A 361 5.17 13.39 -3.28
N PRO A 362 5.62 14.46 -2.61
CA PRO A 362 4.73 15.41 -1.98
C PRO A 362 3.88 16.13 -3.05
N GLY A 363 2.59 16.34 -2.77
CA GLY A 363 1.73 17.08 -3.66
C GLY A 363 0.26 16.62 -3.61
N PRO A 364 -0.62 17.29 -4.37
CA PRO A 364 -2.06 17.02 -4.36
C PRO A 364 -2.43 15.65 -4.95
N ARG A 365 -1.53 15.03 -5.71
CA ARG A 365 -1.71 13.70 -6.31
C ARG A 365 -1.07 12.58 -5.49
N ARG A 366 -0.52 12.89 -4.31
CA ARG A 366 0.10 11.87 -3.45
C ARG A 366 -0.88 10.74 -3.20
N GLY A 367 -0.39 9.51 -3.35
CA GLY A 367 -1.17 8.31 -3.19
C GLY A 367 -1.67 8.16 -1.76
N HIS A 368 -2.68 7.31 -1.61
CA HIS A 368 -3.31 7.07 -0.33
C HIS A 368 -2.28 6.63 0.73
N PHE A 369 -2.26 7.32 1.88
CA PHE A 369 -1.22 7.25 2.92
C PHE A 369 -0.86 5.83 3.40
N ALA A 370 -1.82 4.89 3.41
CA ALA A 370 -1.58 3.51 3.85
C ALA A 370 -0.97 2.59 2.78
N VAL A 371 -0.97 2.98 1.49
CA VAL A 371 -0.58 2.08 0.38
C VAL A 371 0.55 2.62 -0.49
N TRP A 372 0.74 3.94 -0.58
CA TRP A 372 1.81 4.51 -1.41
C TRP A 372 3.21 4.03 -0.99
N MET A 373 3.42 3.78 0.31
CA MET A 373 4.65 3.20 0.86
C MET A 373 4.99 1.83 0.26
N LEU A 374 3.97 1.05 -0.12
CA LEU A 374 4.16 -0.27 -0.73
C LEU A 374 4.59 -0.17 -2.20
N ALA A 375 4.29 0.96 -2.85
CA ALA A 375 4.67 1.22 -4.24
C ALA A 375 6.09 1.81 -4.37
N LEU A 376 6.65 2.36 -3.29
CA LEU A 376 7.97 3.00 -3.27
C LEU A 376 9.10 2.14 -3.84
N PRO A 377 9.24 0.84 -3.51
CA PRO A 377 10.28 0.00 -4.10
C PRO A 377 10.18 -0.12 -5.62
N CYS A 378 8.96 -0.15 -6.19
CA CYS A 378 8.78 -0.10 -7.63
C CYS A 378 9.17 1.28 -8.19
N TYR A 379 8.84 2.37 -7.49
CA TYR A 379 9.23 3.71 -7.90
C TYR A 379 10.75 3.90 -7.91
N VAL A 380 11.45 3.48 -6.85
CA VAL A 380 12.91 3.57 -6.77
C VAL A 380 13.55 2.78 -7.91
N GLU A 381 13.09 1.56 -8.17
CA GLU A 381 13.57 0.76 -9.31
C GLU A 381 13.32 1.48 -10.64
N ALA A 382 12.11 2.00 -10.86
CA ALA A 382 11.75 2.73 -12.07
C ALA A 382 12.61 3.99 -12.27
N ALA A 383 12.76 4.81 -11.23
CA ALA A 383 13.55 6.03 -11.25
C ALA A 383 15.01 5.76 -11.58
N VAL A 384 15.64 4.77 -10.93
CA VAL A 384 17.04 4.40 -11.20
C VAL A 384 17.20 3.88 -12.63
N LEU A 385 16.31 3.01 -13.10
CA LEU A 385 16.36 2.47 -14.46
C LEU A 385 16.02 3.51 -15.54
N ALA A 386 15.25 4.54 -15.20
CA ALA A 386 14.92 5.66 -16.08
C ALA A 386 15.99 6.79 -16.07
N GLY A 387 17.03 6.70 -15.22
CA GLY A 387 18.10 7.69 -15.16
C GLY A 387 17.85 8.87 -14.19
N HIS A 388 16.91 8.71 -13.26
CA HIS A 388 16.53 9.72 -12.26
C HIS A 388 16.78 9.26 -10.79
N PRO A 389 18.00 8.81 -10.42
CA PRO A 389 18.27 8.28 -9.08
C PRO A 389 18.16 9.32 -7.94
N GLN A 390 18.28 10.61 -8.27
CA GLN A 390 18.17 11.71 -7.30
C GLN A 390 16.76 11.77 -6.70
N ASP A 391 15.73 11.61 -7.53
CA ASP A 391 14.34 11.66 -7.08
C ASP A 391 14.02 10.51 -6.12
N ALA A 392 14.54 9.32 -6.41
CA ALA A 392 14.41 8.15 -5.54
C ALA A 392 15.11 8.31 -4.17
N SER A 393 16.18 9.08 -4.10
CA SER A 393 16.92 9.31 -2.84
C SER A 393 16.09 10.12 -1.85
N THR A 394 15.25 11.04 -2.32
CA THR A 394 14.40 11.90 -1.48
C THR A 394 13.35 11.10 -0.69
N VAL A 395 12.86 10.01 -1.25
CA VAL A 395 11.80 9.17 -0.67
C VAL A 395 12.33 7.97 0.12
N LEU A 396 13.63 7.68 0.05
CA LEU A 396 14.24 6.52 0.73
C LEU A 396 14.16 6.64 2.26
N ALA A 397 14.21 7.87 2.79
CA ALA A 397 14.08 8.12 4.23
C ALA A 397 12.69 7.73 4.76
N ASP A 398 11.63 7.94 3.97
CA ASP A 398 10.29 7.47 4.31
C ASP A 398 10.24 5.94 4.37
N LEU A 399 10.80 5.25 3.37
CA LEU A 399 10.87 3.79 3.34
C LEU A 399 11.67 3.23 4.52
N ALA A 400 12.77 3.90 4.91
CA ALA A 400 13.58 3.52 6.06
C ALA A 400 12.82 3.61 7.38
N ARG A 401 12.07 4.71 7.61
CA ARG A 401 11.22 4.87 8.79
C ARG A 401 10.16 3.78 8.87
N TRP A 402 9.52 3.46 7.74
CA TRP A 402 8.49 2.44 7.69
C TRP A 402 9.04 1.02 7.90
N ALA A 403 10.20 0.69 7.32
CA ALA A 403 10.86 -0.59 7.56
C ALA A 403 11.29 -0.75 9.03
N ALA A 404 11.76 0.33 9.66
CA ALA A 404 12.14 0.34 11.08
C ALA A 404 10.94 0.11 12.02
N PHE A 405 9.73 0.49 11.60
CA PHE A 405 8.52 0.22 12.37
C PHE A 405 8.20 -1.29 12.45
N GLY A 406 8.74 -2.12 11.55
CA GLY A 406 8.61 -3.56 11.61
C GLY A 406 7.23 -4.11 11.26
N VAL A 407 6.36 -3.26 10.71
CA VAL A 407 4.99 -3.61 10.30
C VAL A 407 4.98 -4.53 9.09
N ASP A 408 5.76 -4.24 8.04
CA ASP A 408 5.81 -5.11 6.87
C ASP A 408 7.04 -6.01 6.91
N PRO A 409 6.87 -7.35 6.96
CA PRO A 409 7.99 -8.28 7.03
C PRO A 409 8.94 -8.17 5.83
N HIS A 410 8.47 -7.71 4.68
CA HIS A 410 9.26 -7.59 3.47
C HIS A 410 10.00 -6.25 3.34
N ALA A 411 9.59 -5.22 4.09
CA ALA A 411 10.14 -3.87 3.99
C ALA A 411 11.66 -3.79 4.22
N PRO A 412 12.28 -4.50 5.18
CA PRO A 412 13.73 -4.43 5.38
C PRO A 412 14.51 -4.94 4.16
N ALA A 413 14.07 -6.03 3.54
CA ALA A 413 14.70 -6.60 2.36
C ALA A 413 14.54 -5.69 1.14
N GLN A 414 13.33 -5.15 0.93
CA GLN A 414 13.05 -4.20 -0.14
C GLN A 414 13.82 -2.88 0.03
N LEU A 415 13.96 -2.39 1.26
CA LEU A 415 14.79 -1.22 1.59
C LEU A 415 16.27 -1.48 1.28
N ALA A 416 16.80 -2.64 1.66
CA ALA A 416 18.19 -3.01 1.34
C ALA A 416 18.42 -3.06 -0.18
N ARG A 417 17.47 -3.60 -0.95
CA ARG A 417 17.51 -3.56 -2.43
C ARG A 417 17.47 -2.13 -2.96
N CYS A 418 16.60 -1.27 -2.44
CA CYS A 418 16.51 0.14 -2.85
C CYS A 418 17.83 0.88 -2.56
N ARG A 419 18.45 0.60 -1.41
CA ARG A 419 19.79 1.11 -1.06
C ARG A 419 20.84 0.60 -2.04
N ALA A 420 20.81 -0.68 -2.42
CA ALA A 420 21.75 -1.25 -3.39
C ALA A 420 21.63 -0.60 -4.78
N LEU A 421 20.41 -0.27 -5.21
CA LEU A 421 20.15 0.44 -6.48
C LEU A 421 20.73 1.86 -6.52
N LEU A 422 20.76 2.54 -5.37
CA LEU A 422 21.22 3.93 -5.23
C LEU A 422 22.67 4.04 -4.75
N ALA A 423 23.28 2.93 -4.33
CA ALA A 423 24.61 2.93 -3.76
C ALA A 423 25.70 3.08 -4.84
N PRO A 424 26.85 3.67 -4.46
CA PRO A 424 28.06 3.54 -5.26
C PRO A 424 28.51 2.08 -5.35
N ASP A 425 29.31 1.77 -6.36
CA ASP A 425 29.62 0.39 -6.76
C ASP A 425 30.38 -0.42 -5.72
N ASP A 426 31.18 0.25 -4.90
CA ASP A 426 31.96 -0.34 -3.81
C ASP A 426 31.06 -0.91 -2.69
N ARG A 427 29.83 -0.41 -2.55
CA ARG A 427 28.87 -0.84 -1.52
C ARG A 427 27.65 -1.57 -2.06
N ALA A 428 27.36 -1.46 -3.36
CA ALA A 428 26.16 -2.03 -3.95
C ALA A 428 26.08 -3.56 -3.80
N ASP A 429 27.20 -4.27 -3.95
CA ASP A 429 27.22 -5.74 -3.88
C ASP A 429 26.79 -6.26 -2.51
N ASP A 430 27.40 -5.73 -1.44
CA ASP A 430 27.09 -6.10 -0.06
C ASP A 430 25.63 -5.80 0.30
N LEU A 431 25.07 -4.71 -0.23
CA LEU A 431 23.67 -4.35 -0.02
C LEU A 431 22.71 -5.30 -0.75
N TYR A 432 23.06 -5.76 -1.97
CA TYR A 432 22.30 -6.82 -2.64
C TYR A 432 22.35 -8.13 -1.88
N LEU A 433 23.53 -8.56 -1.42
CA LEU A 433 23.69 -9.78 -0.63
C LEU A 433 22.90 -9.69 0.69
N ARG A 434 22.92 -8.52 1.35
CA ARG A 434 22.12 -8.28 2.55
C ARG A 434 20.62 -8.35 2.27
N ALA A 435 20.16 -7.77 1.15
CA ALA A 435 18.76 -7.85 0.74
C ALA A 435 18.33 -9.30 0.52
N LEU A 436 19.15 -10.11 -0.15
CA LEU A 436 18.88 -11.53 -0.39
C LEU A 436 18.82 -12.34 0.92
N ALA A 437 19.74 -12.12 1.85
CA ALA A 437 19.70 -12.77 3.17
C ALA A 437 18.39 -12.45 3.93
N LEU A 438 17.95 -11.19 3.90
CA LEU A 438 16.69 -10.77 4.52
C LEU A 438 15.46 -11.40 3.84
N HIS A 439 15.50 -11.62 2.53
CA HIS A 439 14.44 -12.34 1.83
C HIS A 439 14.36 -13.81 2.24
N ASP A 440 15.50 -14.48 2.47
CA ASP A 440 15.54 -15.89 2.87
C ASP A 440 14.92 -16.10 4.28
N GLU A 441 15.05 -15.11 5.18
CA GLU A 441 14.44 -15.15 6.52
C GLU A 441 12.92 -14.94 6.53
N ARG A 442 12.41 -14.09 5.63
CA ARG A 442 11.04 -13.53 5.71
C ARG A 442 10.08 -14.04 4.64
N GLY A 443 10.59 -14.75 3.63
CA GLY A 443 9.81 -15.29 2.51
C GLY A 443 9.44 -14.23 1.46
N GLY A 444 8.85 -14.71 0.35
CA GLY A 444 8.45 -13.90 -0.79
C GLY A 444 9.29 -14.20 -2.05
N ASP A 445 8.96 -15.29 -2.74
CA ASP A 445 9.69 -15.76 -3.91
C ASP A 445 9.80 -14.69 -5.01
N PHE A 446 8.73 -13.89 -5.22
CA PHE A 446 8.69 -12.84 -6.24
C PHE A 446 9.64 -11.68 -5.94
N GLU A 447 9.59 -11.11 -4.72
CA GLU A 447 10.44 -9.97 -4.37
C GLU A 447 11.92 -10.37 -4.26
N ARG A 448 12.20 -11.61 -3.82
CA ARG A 448 13.54 -12.20 -3.87
C ARG A 448 14.04 -12.31 -5.32
N ALA A 449 13.21 -12.82 -6.24
CA ALA A 449 13.57 -12.94 -7.66
C ALA A 449 13.86 -11.59 -8.31
N ARG A 450 13.10 -10.54 -7.96
CA ARG A 450 13.41 -9.16 -8.39
C ARG A 450 14.76 -8.67 -7.90
N THR A 451 15.12 -8.97 -6.64
CA THR A 451 16.44 -8.64 -6.09
C THR A 451 17.55 -9.37 -6.84
N GLU A 452 17.40 -10.68 -7.10
CA GLU A 452 18.36 -11.48 -7.88
C GLU A 452 18.53 -10.95 -9.32
N LEU A 453 17.44 -10.54 -9.98
CA LEU A 453 17.49 -9.96 -11.33
C LEU A 453 18.29 -8.66 -11.35
N LEU A 454 18.02 -7.74 -10.43
CA LEU A 454 18.71 -6.46 -10.35
C LEU A 454 20.19 -6.63 -10.00
N HIS A 455 20.51 -7.55 -9.08
CA HIS A 455 21.88 -7.90 -8.74
C HIS A 455 22.62 -8.52 -9.93
N GLY A 456 21.99 -9.45 -10.64
CA GLY A 456 22.53 -10.07 -11.85
C GLY A 456 22.82 -9.06 -12.96
N ARG A 457 21.93 -8.07 -13.18
CA ARG A 457 22.15 -6.95 -14.10
C ARG A 457 23.34 -6.09 -13.67
N TRP A 458 23.43 -5.77 -12.39
CA TRP A 458 24.55 -4.99 -11.84
C TRP A 458 25.89 -5.72 -12.02
N LEU A 459 25.96 -7.01 -11.67
CA LEU A 459 27.15 -7.86 -11.87
C LEU A 459 27.56 -7.96 -13.35
N ARG A 460 26.58 -8.08 -14.26
CA ARG A 460 26.84 -8.13 -15.72
C ARG A 460 27.52 -6.85 -16.20
N ARG A 461 27.02 -5.68 -15.79
CA ARG A 461 27.62 -4.37 -16.13
C ARG A 461 29.06 -4.25 -15.62
N ARG A 462 29.41 -4.94 -14.54
CA ARG A 462 30.76 -5.03 -13.95
C ARG A 462 31.62 -6.16 -14.50
N ARG A 463 31.20 -6.82 -15.59
CA ARG A 463 31.90 -7.97 -16.22
C ARG A 463 32.10 -9.19 -15.30
N ARG A 464 31.38 -9.30 -14.18
CA ARG A 464 31.37 -10.47 -13.28
C ARG A 464 30.40 -11.54 -13.81
N LEU A 465 30.67 -12.05 -15.02
CA LEU A 465 29.70 -12.83 -15.80
C LEU A 465 29.25 -14.15 -15.13
N ARG A 466 30.18 -14.88 -14.50
CA ARG A 466 29.85 -16.14 -13.81
C ARG A 466 28.85 -15.94 -12.68
N GLU A 467 29.11 -14.92 -11.85
CA GLU A 467 28.23 -14.56 -10.73
C GLU A 467 26.89 -14.01 -11.24
N ALA A 468 26.93 -13.14 -12.26
CA ALA A 468 25.72 -12.64 -12.90
C ALA A 468 24.83 -13.78 -13.43
N ARG A 469 25.41 -14.79 -14.09
CA ARG A 469 24.68 -15.96 -14.58
C ARG A 469 24.02 -16.75 -13.44
N SER A 470 24.72 -16.93 -12.32
CA SER A 470 24.16 -17.60 -11.14
C SER A 470 22.95 -16.84 -10.59
N ARG A 471 23.07 -15.51 -10.42
CA ARG A 471 21.99 -14.64 -9.92
C ARG A 471 20.80 -14.58 -10.88
N LEU A 472 21.04 -14.39 -12.17
CA LEU A 472 19.99 -14.38 -13.19
C LEU A 472 19.29 -15.75 -13.31
N GLY A 473 20.03 -16.86 -13.16
CA GLY A 473 19.44 -18.20 -13.13
C GLY A 473 18.52 -18.41 -11.92
N ALA A 474 18.94 -17.95 -10.73
CA ALA A 474 18.11 -17.98 -9.53
C ALA A 474 16.85 -17.10 -9.67
N ALA A 475 16.99 -15.92 -10.28
CA ALA A 475 15.86 -15.04 -10.60
C ALA A 475 14.84 -15.73 -11.52
N LEU A 476 15.31 -16.39 -12.59
CA LEU A 476 14.44 -17.09 -13.54
C LEU A 476 13.61 -18.18 -12.86
N VAL A 477 14.25 -19.05 -12.06
CA VAL A 477 13.54 -20.09 -11.30
C VAL A 477 12.53 -19.48 -10.34
N GLY A 478 12.89 -18.37 -9.67
CA GLY A 478 11.98 -17.66 -8.78
C GLY A 478 10.74 -17.13 -9.51
N PHE A 479 10.93 -16.49 -10.66
CA PHE A 479 9.82 -15.97 -11.47
C PHE A 479 8.93 -17.09 -12.04
N GLU A 480 9.51 -18.19 -12.53
CA GLU A 480 8.75 -19.35 -13.02
C GLU A 480 7.89 -19.99 -11.92
N ARG A 481 8.43 -20.13 -10.70
CA ARG A 481 7.66 -20.62 -9.55
C ARG A 481 6.49 -19.70 -9.16
N CYS A 482 6.63 -18.40 -9.40
CA CYS A 482 5.59 -17.40 -9.13
C CYS A 482 4.59 -17.24 -10.28
N GLY A 483 4.81 -17.92 -11.42
CA GLY A 483 4.03 -17.68 -12.64
C GLY A 483 4.27 -16.30 -13.27
N ALA A 484 5.38 -15.63 -12.94
CA ALA A 484 5.69 -14.27 -13.38
C ALA A 484 6.32 -14.25 -14.78
N GLY A 485 5.52 -14.56 -15.81
CA GLY A 485 5.99 -14.81 -17.17
C GLY A 485 6.77 -13.64 -17.79
N ALA A 486 6.24 -12.42 -17.70
CA ALA A 486 6.89 -11.23 -18.24
C ALA A 486 8.27 -10.98 -17.60
N TRP A 487 8.40 -11.20 -16.30
CA TRP A 487 9.67 -11.09 -15.58
C TRP A 487 10.66 -12.21 -15.93
N ALA A 488 10.15 -13.42 -16.14
CA ALA A 488 10.94 -14.56 -16.62
C ALA A 488 11.51 -14.29 -18.02
N ASP A 489 10.69 -13.77 -18.95
CA ASP A 489 11.13 -13.40 -20.30
C ASP A 489 12.20 -12.31 -20.28
N GLN A 490 12.01 -11.29 -19.45
CA GLN A 490 12.99 -10.24 -19.23
C GLN A 490 14.32 -10.82 -18.71
N THR A 491 14.26 -11.77 -17.77
CA THR A 491 15.42 -12.45 -17.20
C THR A 491 16.14 -13.33 -18.24
N ARG A 492 15.39 -14.04 -19.10
CA ARG A 492 15.95 -14.80 -20.23
C ARG A 492 16.68 -13.88 -21.21
N GLY A 493 16.16 -12.67 -21.43
CA GLY A 493 16.83 -11.63 -22.20
C GLY A 493 18.19 -11.24 -21.61
N GLU A 494 18.26 -11.00 -20.31
CA GLU A 494 19.51 -10.70 -19.60
C GLU A 494 20.51 -11.86 -19.63
N LEU A 495 20.04 -13.10 -19.50
CA LEU A 495 20.89 -14.30 -19.62
C LEU A 495 21.50 -14.42 -21.02
N ARG A 496 20.70 -14.20 -22.08
CA ARG A 496 21.21 -14.15 -23.46
C ARG A 496 22.27 -13.06 -23.63
N ALA A 497 22.01 -11.86 -23.10
CA ALA A 497 22.95 -10.74 -23.13
C ALA A 497 24.20 -10.94 -22.23
N ASN A 498 24.18 -11.91 -21.31
CA ASN A 498 25.33 -12.36 -20.52
C ASN A 498 26.23 -13.35 -21.29
N GLY A 499 25.93 -13.63 -22.57
CA GLY A 499 26.65 -14.59 -23.40
C GLY A 499 26.21 -16.04 -23.18
N ALA A 500 25.08 -16.29 -22.50
CA ALA A 500 24.54 -17.65 -22.37
C ALA A 500 24.05 -18.23 -23.72
N ALA A 501 23.97 -17.42 -24.78
CA ALA A 501 23.70 -17.89 -26.13
C ALA A 501 24.91 -18.56 -26.81
N SER A 502 26.15 -18.37 -26.31
CA SER A 502 27.37 -18.82 -26.99
C SER A 502 28.06 -20.03 -26.36
N VAL A 503 27.61 -20.52 -25.20
CA VAL A 503 28.24 -21.67 -24.49
C VAL A 503 27.37 -22.92 -24.54
N THR A 504 26.17 -22.83 -25.12
CA THR A 504 25.21 -23.93 -25.10
C THR A 504 25.63 -25.10 -26.02
N GLU A 505 26.55 -24.89 -26.97
CA GLU A 505 26.98 -25.93 -27.93
C GLU A 505 28.40 -26.49 -27.73
N ALA A 506 29.27 -25.92 -26.88
CA ALA A 506 30.71 -26.28 -26.91
C ALA A 506 31.38 -26.67 -25.57
N ALA A 507 30.67 -26.73 -24.44
CA ALA A 507 31.23 -27.22 -23.18
C ALA A 507 30.28 -28.25 -22.53
N GLY A 508 30.82 -29.44 -22.24
CA GLY A 508 30.09 -30.62 -21.77
C GLY A 508 29.12 -30.36 -20.62
N GLY A 509 28.01 -31.11 -20.60
CA GLY A 509 26.85 -30.84 -19.76
C GLY A 509 27.18 -30.73 -18.27
N LEU A 510 28.06 -31.59 -17.75
CA LEU A 510 28.41 -31.60 -16.33
C LEU A 510 29.22 -30.37 -15.87
N SER A 511 29.92 -29.70 -16.79
CA SER A 511 30.66 -28.46 -16.48
C SER A 511 29.76 -27.28 -16.09
N ARG A 512 28.44 -27.40 -16.33
CA ARG A 512 27.42 -26.38 -15.98
C ARG A 512 26.93 -26.51 -14.53
N LEU A 513 27.27 -27.59 -13.83
CA LEU A 513 26.85 -27.82 -12.46
C LEU A 513 27.79 -27.11 -11.46
N THR A 514 27.23 -26.58 -10.37
CA THR A 514 28.04 -26.17 -9.21
C THR A 514 28.74 -27.40 -8.59
N PRO A 515 29.85 -27.23 -7.85
CA PRO A 515 30.55 -28.35 -7.22
C PRO A 515 29.63 -29.23 -6.36
N GLN A 516 28.68 -28.62 -5.65
CA GLN A 516 27.70 -29.35 -4.84
C GLN A 516 26.70 -30.13 -5.69
N GLN A 517 26.18 -29.53 -6.77
CA GLN A 517 25.31 -30.21 -7.72
C GLN A 517 26.01 -31.35 -8.45
N LEU A 518 27.29 -31.18 -8.82
CA LEU A 518 28.11 -32.22 -9.44
C LEU A 518 28.31 -33.42 -8.51
N ARG A 519 28.62 -33.17 -7.23
CA ARG A 519 28.69 -34.25 -6.21
C ARG A 519 27.38 -35.00 -6.08
N ILE A 520 26.25 -34.28 -6.01
CA ILE A 520 24.92 -34.89 -5.95
C ILE A 520 24.65 -35.71 -7.21
N ALA A 521 24.93 -35.16 -8.40
CA ALA A 521 24.75 -35.85 -9.68
C ALA A 521 25.59 -37.14 -9.76
N ARG A 522 26.84 -37.13 -9.28
CA ARG A 522 27.72 -38.31 -9.21
C ARG A 522 27.16 -39.39 -8.27
N TYR A 523 26.76 -39.04 -7.05
CA TYR A 523 26.15 -40.02 -6.15
C TYR A 523 24.85 -40.60 -6.70
N VAL A 524 24.07 -39.79 -7.42
CA VAL A 524 22.86 -40.25 -8.09
C VAL A 524 23.17 -41.18 -9.27
N ALA A 525 24.22 -40.90 -10.04
CA ALA A 525 24.70 -41.78 -11.12
C ALA A 525 25.21 -43.13 -10.58
N GLU A 526 25.82 -43.13 -9.39
CA GLU A 526 26.20 -44.35 -8.64
C GLU A 526 25.00 -45.13 -8.08
N GLY A 527 23.76 -44.67 -8.28
CA GLY A 527 22.55 -45.35 -7.84
C GLY A 527 22.10 -45.01 -6.41
N ALA A 528 22.75 -44.05 -5.72
CA ALA A 528 22.32 -43.66 -4.38
C ALA A 528 20.93 -43.02 -4.40
N THR A 529 20.11 -43.31 -3.40
CA THR A 529 18.80 -42.68 -3.15
C THR A 529 18.96 -41.29 -2.53
N ASN A 530 17.91 -40.45 -2.58
CA ASN A 530 17.98 -39.09 -1.99
C ASN A 530 18.27 -39.10 -0.48
N ARG A 531 17.88 -40.17 0.23
CA ARG A 531 18.17 -40.38 1.65
C ARG A 531 19.65 -40.67 1.89
N GLU A 532 20.25 -41.50 1.05
CA GLU A 532 21.68 -41.84 1.15
C GLU A 532 22.57 -40.66 0.74
N VAL A 533 22.18 -39.92 -0.31
CA VAL A 533 22.87 -38.68 -0.71
C VAL A 533 22.81 -37.63 0.42
N ALA A 534 21.65 -37.50 1.07
CA ALA A 534 21.45 -36.61 2.20
C ALA A 534 22.36 -36.97 3.38
N GLN A 535 22.46 -38.26 3.71
CA GLN A 535 23.37 -38.76 4.75
C GLN A 535 24.84 -38.51 4.40
N ARG A 536 25.28 -38.84 3.18
CA ARG A 536 26.68 -38.66 2.73
C ARG A 536 27.12 -37.19 2.72
N LEU A 537 26.20 -36.27 2.47
CA LEU A 537 26.47 -34.84 2.39
C LEU A 537 26.11 -34.07 3.67
N ALA A 538 25.62 -34.75 4.71
CA ALA A 538 25.13 -34.14 5.95
C ALA A 538 24.07 -33.02 5.70
N VAL A 539 23.12 -33.27 4.79
CA VAL A 539 22.01 -32.35 4.45
C VAL A 539 20.66 -33.04 4.56
N SER A 540 19.55 -32.30 4.47
CA SER A 540 18.21 -32.89 4.45
C SER A 540 17.85 -33.46 3.07
N THR A 541 16.96 -34.45 3.02
CA THR A 541 16.42 -35.01 1.75
C THR A 541 15.76 -33.94 0.88
N ARG A 542 15.07 -32.98 1.49
CA ARG A 542 14.49 -31.81 0.81
C ARG A 542 15.54 -30.97 0.09
N THR A 543 16.74 -30.87 0.65
CA THR A 543 17.88 -30.15 0.04
C THR A 543 18.39 -30.91 -1.18
N VAL A 544 18.46 -32.25 -1.10
CA VAL A 544 18.82 -33.10 -2.24
C VAL A 544 17.79 -33.01 -3.36
N ASP A 545 16.49 -33.05 -3.04
CA ASP A 545 15.40 -32.88 -4.03
C ASP A 545 15.44 -31.52 -4.72
N TYR A 546 15.78 -30.47 -3.97
CA TYR A 546 15.99 -29.14 -4.51
C TYR A 546 17.16 -29.11 -5.50
N HIS A 547 18.32 -29.64 -5.10
CA HIS A 547 19.49 -29.66 -5.97
C HIS A 547 19.28 -30.56 -7.19
N LEU A 548 18.58 -31.69 -7.07
CA LEU A 548 18.31 -32.57 -8.20
C LEU A 548 17.38 -31.95 -9.24
N ARG A 549 16.35 -31.22 -8.81
CA ARG A 549 15.52 -30.45 -9.76
C ARG A 549 16.37 -29.42 -10.51
N ASN A 550 17.28 -28.75 -9.82
CA ASN A 550 18.19 -27.79 -10.45
C ASN A 550 19.21 -28.48 -11.38
N VAL A 551 19.68 -29.69 -11.03
CA VAL A 551 20.55 -30.51 -11.91
C VAL A 551 19.80 -30.92 -13.17
N PHE A 552 18.57 -31.41 -13.04
CA PHE A 552 17.73 -31.79 -14.19
C PHE A 552 17.45 -30.60 -15.11
N ALA A 553 17.08 -29.46 -14.53
CA ALA A 553 16.86 -28.23 -15.29
C ALA A 553 18.16 -27.73 -15.97
N ALA A 554 19.30 -27.80 -15.27
CA ALA A 554 20.59 -27.35 -15.80
C ALA A 554 21.13 -28.24 -16.94
N LEU A 555 20.83 -29.54 -16.89
CA LEU A 555 21.31 -30.54 -17.86
C LEU A 555 20.28 -30.90 -18.95
N GLY A 556 19.02 -30.48 -18.81
CA GLY A 556 17.94 -30.82 -19.75
C GLY A 556 17.50 -32.28 -19.70
N VAL A 557 17.83 -33.01 -18.64
CA VAL A 557 17.47 -34.42 -18.43
C VAL A 557 16.16 -34.53 -17.65
N ARG A 558 15.32 -35.50 -18.01
CA ARG A 558 13.96 -35.67 -17.44
C ARG A 558 13.89 -36.77 -16.41
N SER A 559 14.94 -37.58 -16.32
CA SER A 559 14.97 -38.75 -15.45
C SER A 559 16.33 -38.97 -14.79
N ARG A 560 16.30 -39.66 -13.65
CA ARG A 560 17.48 -40.10 -12.92
C ARG A 560 18.36 -41.03 -13.77
N MET A 561 17.74 -41.85 -14.64
CA MET A 561 18.44 -42.69 -15.61
C MET A 561 19.13 -41.91 -16.73
N GLU A 562 18.53 -40.82 -17.21
CA GLU A 562 19.17 -39.93 -18.17
C GLU A 562 20.36 -39.19 -17.54
N LEU A 563 20.20 -38.74 -16.28
CA LEU A 563 21.31 -38.16 -15.52
C LEU A 563 22.47 -39.15 -15.37
N ALA A 564 22.20 -40.40 -14.99
CA ALA A 564 23.24 -41.43 -14.85
C ALA A 564 23.99 -41.69 -16.17
N ARG A 565 23.25 -41.85 -17.28
CA ARG A 565 23.84 -42.04 -18.62
C ARG A 565 24.73 -40.86 -19.04
N MET A 566 24.31 -39.63 -18.73
CA MET A 566 25.07 -38.42 -19.05
C MET A 566 26.36 -38.34 -18.24
N VAL A 567 26.30 -38.67 -16.94
CA VAL A 567 27.48 -38.71 -16.06
C VAL A 567 28.49 -39.77 -16.51
N ASP A 568 28.02 -40.94 -16.92
CA ASP A 568 28.87 -42.05 -17.39
C ASP A 568 29.56 -41.73 -18.74
N GLN A 569 28.88 -41.00 -19.63
CA GLN A 569 29.42 -40.60 -20.94
C GLN A 569 30.53 -39.55 -20.84
N GLU A 570 30.50 -38.68 -19.82
CA GLU A 570 31.51 -37.65 -19.58
C GLU A 570 32.66 -38.12 -18.66
N SER A 571 32.54 -39.32 -18.07
CA SER A 571 33.56 -39.95 -17.23
C SER A 571 34.45 -40.96 -17.97
N ARG A 572 34.16 -41.20 -19.26
CA ARG A 572 35.00 -41.96 -20.21
C ARG A 572 35.79 -41.00 -21.08
#